data_AF-A0A6P0NDW0-F1
#
_entry.id   AF-A0A6P0NDW0-F1
#
_cell.length_a   1.000
_cell.length_b   1.000
_cell.length_c   1.000
_cell.angle_alpha   90.00
_cell.angle_beta   90.00
_cell.angle_gamma   90.00
#
_symmetry.space_group_name_H-M   'P 1'
#
loop_
_entity.id
_entity.type
_entity.pdbx_description
1 polymer ?
#
loop_
_entity_poly.entity_id
_entity_poly.type
_entity_poly.pdbx_seq_one_letter_code
_entity_poly.pdbx_strand_id
1 'polypeptide(L)'
;MVSHILKDCTSLESSQGSSSGLKSPFHHVNDHHYREMKASEIADDIIELNIESCGESRAYSNLLYSDKFSRRNGGRLRDRDLKKYQHLIHGGWWCGAGEDLLNLGEQSLWGCFKPDKPRQDRTKPDKNKRIKYETPPKEPTSVFALNVPPKIAAQILGPYGFDPEGNQTFWRFVIDNTIVPIVITEGAKKGAALLSNGSVAIALPGVYNGYRSIKDGNGKVIKRDLIPELKAIAGKGREIYLAFDKDAKLSTKRGVDAATWQTGRLLKAEGCKVGIISWDNAKGKGCDDLIFNHGKEAFDEAFAKAVPLDVWKARQLSVLSYPANIQLNREYIGELDIPEGERLVAIKSPKGTGKSSSIAPIVQKAIAQGKKVLLPTHRIQLA
;
A
#
# COMPACT_ATOMS: atom_id res chain seq x y z
N MET A 1 48.83 1.20 -38.77
CA MET A 1 48.25 1.83 -39.96
C MET A 1 46.85 1.24 -40.13
N VAL A 2 45.83 2.02 -39.76
CA VAL A 2 44.42 1.99 -40.26
C VAL A 2 43.60 0.72 -39.95
N SER A 3 42.32 0.71 -39.57
CA SER A 3 41.36 1.62 -38.91
C SER A 3 40.03 0.84 -38.83
N HIS A 4 39.24 1.09 -37.78
CA HIS A 4 37.77 1.10 -37.70
C HIS A 4 36.90 0.13 -38.53
N ILE A 5 35.94 -0.52 -37.85
CA ILE A 5 34.51 -0.17 -37.89
C ILE A 5 33.83 -0.78 -36.64
N LEU A 6 33.49 0.11 -35.70
CA LEU A 6 32.46 -0.08 -34.68
C LEU A 6 31.14 0.36 -35.34
N LYS A 7 30.09 -0.46 -35.27
CA LYS A 7 28.74 -0.05 -35.67
C LYS A 7 27.98 0.42 -34.44
N ASP A 8 27.42 1.61 -34.61
CA ASP A 8 26.75 2.43 -33.62
C ASP A 8 25.58 1.72 -32.94
N CYS A 9 25.66 1.67 -31.62
CA CYS A 9 24.53 1.47 -30.73
C CYS A 9 24.04 2.87 -30.36
N THR A 10 23.14 3.44 -31.17
CA THR A 10 22.48 4.69 -30.83
C THR A 10 21.53 4.45 -29.67
N SER A 11 21.91 5.02 -28.53
CA SER A 11 21.11 5.21 -27.34
C SER A 11 19.74 5.79 -27.70
N LEU A 12 18.68 5.03 -27.40
CA LEU A 12 17.34 5.58 -27.21
C LEU A 12 17.43 6.55 -26.02
N GLU A 13 17.47 7.83 -26.33
CA GLU A 13 17.28 8.90 -25.35
C GLU A 13 15.91 8.70 -24.68
N SER A 14 15.94 8.29 -23.42
CA SER A 14 14.81 8.42 -22.52
C SER A 14 14.45 9.90 -22.44
N SER A 15 13.25 10.27 -22.91
CA SER A 15 12.68 11.60 -22.72
C SER A 15 12.44 11.86 -21.24
N GLN A 16 13.47 12.25 -20.50
CA GLN A 16 13.31 12.92 -19.22
C GLN A 16 12.83 14.35 -19.50
N GLY A 17 11.51 14.53 -19.54
CA GLY A 17 10.92 15.87 -19.50
C GLY A 17 11.37 16.57 -18.22
N SER A 18 12.07 17.69 -18.34
CA SER A 18 12.51 18.50 -17.20
C SER A 18 11.28 19.06 -16.47
N SER A 19 10.88 18.45 -15.37
CA SER A 19 9.75 18.89 -14.54
C SER A 19 9.98 20.23 -13.82
N SER A 20 11.13 20.88 -14.03
CA SER A 20 11.51 22.12 -13.35
C SER A 20 10.71 23.36 -13.78
N GLY A 21 10.00 23.32 -14.93
CA GLY A 21 9.24 24.45 -15.47
C GLY A 21 7.70 24.35 -15.38
N LEU A 22 7.15 23.25 -14.85
CA LEU A 22 5.71 23.05 -14.83
C LEU A 22 5.06 23.94 -13.75
N LYS A 23 4.18 24.85 -14.18
CA LYS A 23 3.40 25.73 -13.30
C LYS A 23 2.03 25.14 -13.03
N SER A 24 1.52 25.40 -11.83
CA SER A 24 0.16 25.05 -11.47
C SER A 24 -0.82 25.93 -12.26
N PRO A 25 -1.84 25.33 -12.90
CA PRO A 25 -2.95 26.10 -13.46
C PRO A 25 -3.94 26.58 -12.37
N PHE A 26 -3.80 26.09 -11.13
CA PHE A 26 -4.75 26.32 -10.04
C PHE A 26 -4.20 27.29 -9.00
N HIS A 27 -4.94 28.36 -8.70
CA HIS A 27 -4.52 29.37 -7.72
C HIS A 27 -4.35 28.82 -6.30
N HIS A 28 -5.10 27.78 -5.92
CA HIS A 28 -5.01 27.14 -4.61
C HIS A 28 -3.94 26.03 -4.52
N VAL A 29 -3.19 25.77 -5.59
CA VAL A 29 -2.12 24.77 -5.59
C VAL A 29 -0.80 25.42 -6.02
N ASN A 30 0.20 25.42 -5.12
CA ASN A 30 1.53 25.94 -5.42
C ASN A 30 2.26 25.06 -6.46
N ASP A 31 3.10 25.67 -7.29
CA ASP A 31 3.82 25.01 -8.38
C ASP A 31 4.60 23.75 -7.96
N HIS A 32 5.24 23.74 -6.79
CA HIS A 32 5.99 22.56 -6.34
C HIS A 32 5.08 21.41 -5.86
N HIS A 33 3.92 21.73 -5.29
CA HIS A 33 2.90 20.73 -4.93
C HIS A 33 2.24 20.16 -6.19
N TYR A 34 1.92 21.00 -7.16
CA TYR A 34 1.40 20.56 -8.45
C TYR A 34 2.37 19.61 -9.15
N ARG A 35 3.66 19.99 -9.25
CA ARG A 35 4.71 19.11 -9.79
C ARG A 35 4.82 17.78 -9.03
N GLU A 36 4.68 17.79 -7.71
CA GLU A 36 4.66 16.55 -6.92
C GLU A 36 3.48 15.64 -7.32
N MET A 37 2.31 16.19 -7.60
CA MET A 37 1.14 15.40 -8.03
C MET A 37 1.32 14.87 -9.45
N LYS A 38 1.86 15.68 -10.36
CA LYS A 38 2.17 15.24 -11.72
C LYS A 38 3.23 14.15 -11.77
N ALA A 39 4.19 14.15 -10.84
CA ALA A 39 5.15 13.05 -10.67
C ALA A 39 4.54 11.72 -10.16
N SER A 40 3.21 11.67 -9.97
CA SER A 40 2.44 10.46 -9.67
C SER A 40 1.34 10.21 -10.72
N GLU A 41 1.42 10.83 -11.90
CA GLU A 41 0.43 10.71 -12.99
C GLU A 41 -1.02 11.03 -12.54
N ILE A 42 -1.17 12.04 -11.68
CA ILE A 42 -2.48 12.50 -11.23
C ILE A 42 -3.03 13.52 -12.27
N ALA A 43 -4.27 13.33 -12.69
CA ALA A 43 -4.97 14.20 -13.62
C ALA A 43 -5.26 15.58 -13.00
N ASP A 44 -5.24 16.62 -13.81
CA ASP A 44 -5.35 18.02 -13.34
C ASP A 44 -6.68 18.24 -12.61
N ASP A 45 -7.79 17.74 -13.17
CA ASP A 45 -9.13 17.83 -12.56
C ASP A 45 -9.21 17.10 -11.19
N ILE A 46 -8.44 16.02 -10.99
CA ILE A 46 -8.35 15.35 -9.68
C ILE A 46 -7.56 16.21 -8.69
N ILE A 47 -6.47 16.83 -9.14
CA ILE A 47 -5.66 17.75 -8.33
C ILE A 47 -6.52 18.93 -7.89
N GLU A 48 -7.25 19.55 -8.83
CA GLU A 48 -8.10 20.71 -8.60
C GLU A 48 -9.10 20.46 -7.47
N LEU A 49 -9.81 19.33 -7.51
CA LEU A 49 -10.87 19.00 -6.56
C LEU A 49 -10.38 18.52 -5.19
N ASN A 50 -9.17 17.94 -5.11
CA ASN A 50 -8.76 17.17 -3.93
C ASN A 50 -7.51 17.71 -3.22
N ILE A 51 -6.72 18.58 -3.85
CA ILE A 51 -5.45 19.08 -3.31
C ILE A 51 -5.52 20.58 -3.09
N GLU A 52 -5.16 21.02 -1.88
CA GLU A 52 -5.08 22.44 -1.52
C GLU A 52 -3.70 22.72 -0.91
N SER A 53 -2.97 23.69 -1.46
CA SER A 53 -1.77 24.22 -0.80
C SER A 53 -2.19 25.18 0.30
N CYS A 54 -1.77 24.90 1.53
CA CYS A 54 -2.27 25.63 2.68
C CYS A 54 -1.15 26.07 3.62
N GLY A 55 -1.23 27.33 4.05
CA GLY A 55 -0.40 27.88 5.12
C GLY A 55 -0.89 27.48 6.51
N GLU A 56 -0.29 28.08 7.53
CA GLU A 56 -0.48 27.75 8.94
C GLU A 56 -1.96 27.64 9.34
N SER A 57 -2.74 28.72 9.20
CA SER A 57 -4.11 28.82 9.72
C SER A 57 -5.03 27.72 9.17
N ARG A 58 -4.91 27.43 7.87
CA ARG A 58 -5.70 26.41 7.19
C ARG A 58 -5.24 25.00 7.56
N ALA A 59 -3.92 24.76 7.66
CA ALA A 59 -3.38 23.50 8.15
C ALA A 59 -3.82 23.19 9.60
N TYR A 60 -3.85 24.19 10.48
CA TYR A 60 -4.37 24.06 11.84
C TYR A 60 -5.86 23.70 11.86
N SER A 61 -6.66 24.37 11.02
CA SER A 61 -8.11 24.13 10.94
C SER A 61 -8.42 22.72 10.42
N ASN A 62 -7.69 22.26 9.40
CA ASN A 62 -7.91 20.94 8.80
C ASN A 62 -7.39 19.80 9.68
N LEU A 63 -6.27 19.97 10.40
CA LEU A 63 -5.71 18.93 11.26
C LEU A 63 -6.32 18.91 12.67
N LEU A 64 -6.45 20.07 13.33
CA LEU A 64 -6.65 20.14 14.78
C LEU A 64 -8.09 20.52 15.18
N TYR A 65 -9.07 20.03 14.42
CA TYR A 65 -10.49 20.28 14.67
C TYR A 65 -11.09 19.47 15.82
N SER A 66 -10.50 18.32 16.19
CA SER A 66 -11.05 17.42 17.21
C SER A 66 -11.42 18.14 18.52
N ASP A 67 -12.64 17.93 19.01
CA ASP A 67 -13.08 18.45 20.31
C ASP A 67 -12.38 17.75 21.49
N LYS A 68 -11.67 16.64 21.24
CA LYS A 68 -10.88 15.92 22.25
C LYS A 68 -9.56 16.65 22.56
N PHE A 69 -9.29 17.80 21.92
CA PHE A 69 -8.22 18.69 22.33
C PHE A 69 -8.54 19.42 23.62
N SER A 70 -7.56 19.43 24.54
CA SER A 70 -7.65 20.35 25.68
C SER A 70 -7.43 21.77 25.16
N ARG A 71 -8.33 22.68 25.53
CA ARG A 71 -8.30 24.10 25.16
C ARG A 71 -8.25 24.98 26.41
N ARG A 72 -7.79 26.22 26.26
CA ARG A 72 -7.92 27.28 27.27
C ARG A 72 -9.36 27.82 27.26
N ASN A 73 -9.76 28.59 28.27
CA ASN A 73 -11.12 29.14 28.39
C ASN A 73 -11.57 29.92 27.14
N GLY A 74 -10.66 30.58 26.43
CA GLY A 74 -10.93 31.27 25.16
C GLY A 74 -10.85 30.40 23.89
N GLY A 75 -11.00 29.06 24.00
CA GLY A 75 -11.03 28.14 22.84
C GLY A 75 -9.66 27.81 22.20
N ARG A 76 -8.60 28.56 22.53
CA ARG A 76 -7.25 28.30 22.00
C ARG A 76 -6.69 26.95 22.45
N LEU A 77 -6.03 26.23 21.54
CA LEU A 77 -5.24 25.04 21.86
C LEU A 77 -4.19 25.31 22.96
N ARG A 78 -3.87 24.28 23.75
CA ARG A 78 -2.82 24.36 24.77
C ARG A 78 -1.43 24.52 24.13
N ASP A 79 -0.53 25.19 24.84
CA ASP A 79 0.81 25.54 24.35
C ASP A 79 1.63 24.31 23.95
N ARG A 80 1.43 23.18 24.64
CA ARG A 80 2.04 21.89 24.28
C ARG A 80 1.68 21.45 22.87
N ASP A 81 0.40 21.54 22.49
CA ASP A 81 -0.08 21.14 21.17
C ASP A 81 0.38 22.16 20.11
N LEU A 82 0.29 23.46 20.40
CA LEU A 82 0.84 24.51 19.51
C LEU A 82 2.33 24.29 19.23
N LYS A 83 3.15 24.03 20.26
CA LYS A 83 4.58 23.73 20.12
C LYS A 83 4.83 22.43 19.34
N LYS A 84 4.00 21.40 19.53
CA LYS A 84 4.10 20.13 18.79
C LYS A 84 3.85 20.33 17.29
N TYR A 85 2.89 21.18 16.94
CA TYR A 85 2.47 21.47 15.57
C TYR A 85 3.07 22.77 15.00
N GLN A 86 4.07 23.37 15.66
CA GLN A 86 4.69 24.63 15.21
C GLN A 86 5.26 24.58 13.78
N HIS A 87 5.56 23.40 13.26
CA HIS A 87 6.08 23.21 11.90
C HIS A 87 5.06 23.56 10.81
N LEU A 88 3.77 23.65 11.14
CA LEU A 88 2.71 24.05 10.22
C LEU A 88 2.89 25.49 9.69
N ILE A 89 3.68 26.33 10.37
CA ILE A 89 4.07 27.68 9.89
C ILE A 89 4.76 27.65 8.52
N HIS A 90 5.35 26.52 8.16
CA HIS A 90 6.07 26.35 6.90
C HIS A 90 5.17 25.94 5.73
N GLY A 91 3.87 25.76 5.97
CA GLY A 91 2.93 25.32 4.96
C GLY A 91 3.13 23.87 4.52
N GLY A 92 2.37 23.52 3.49
CA GLY A 92 2.34 22.20 2.87
C GLY A 92 1.08 22.07 2.03
N TRP A 93 0.66 20.83 1.76
CA TRP A 93 -0.60 20.58 1.08
C TRP A 93 -1.53 19.68 1.89
N TRP A 94 -2.83 19.96 1.77
CA TRP A 94 -3.92 19.18 2.29
C TRP A 94 -4.56 18.37 1.17
N CYS A 95 -4.85 17.10 1.46
CA CYS A 95 -5.74 16.29 0.65
C CYS A 95 -6.95 15.88 1.49
N GLY A 96 -8.13 16.36 1.10
CA GLY A 96 -9.38 15.95 1.71
C GLY A 96 -9.69 14.48 1.41
N ALA A 97 -10.43 13.83 2.30
CA ALA A 97 -10.87 12.46 2.08
C ALA A 97 -11.84 12.30 0.90
N GLY A 98 -12.52 13.39 0.51
CA GLY A 98 -13.60 13.40 -0.48
C GLY A 98 -14.95 13.12 0.17
N GLU A 99 -15.77 12.30 -0.49
CA GLU A 99 -17.15 12.00 -0.06
C GLU A 99 -17.17 11.10 1.18
N ASP A 100 -18.06 11.38 2.12
CA ASP A 100 -18.32 10.50 3.26
C ASP A 100 -19.14 9.28 2.81
N LEU A 101 -18.50 8.12 2.75
CA LEU A 101 -19.16 6.88 2.33
C LEU A 101 -20.28 6.41 3.27
N LEU A 102 -20.37 6.96 4.47
CA LEU A 102 -21.44 6.68 5.43
C LEU A 102 -22.60 7.68 5.31
N ASN A 103 -22.35 8.86 4.74
CA ASN A 103 -23.31 9.95 4.53
C ASN A 103 -23.16 10.49 3.10
N LEU A 104 -23.56 9.68 2.11
CA LEU A 104 -23.35 10.00 0.69
C LEU A 104 -23.96 11.36 0.32
N GLY A 105 -23.23 12.12 -0.50
CA GLY A 105 -23.50 13.52 -0.79
C GLY A 105 -22.82 14.52 0.15
N GLU A 106 -22.31 14.08 1.31
CA GLU A 106 -21.56 14.93 2.23
C GLU A 106 -20.04 14.80 2.04
N GLN A 107 -19.31 15.87 2.37
CA GLN A 107 -17.84 15.86 2.34
C GLN A 107 -17.28 15.47 3.71
N SER A 108 -16.35 14.52 3.72
CA SER A 108 -15.66 14.15 4.95
C SER A 108 -14.72 15.28 5.41
N LEU A 109 -14.80 15.63 6.69
CA LEU A 109 -13.85 16.54 7.36
C LEU A 109 -12.45 15.92 7.52
N TRP A 110 -12.33 14.59 7.40
CA TRP A 110 -11.07 13.89 7.49
C TRP A 110 -10.21 14.08 6.23
N GLY A 111 -8.89 13.88 6.35
CA GLY A 111 -7.95 13.97 5.24
C GLY A 111 -6.51 13.80 5.72
N CYS A 112 -5.54 14.17 4.88
CA CYS A 112 -4.14 14.24 5.29
C CYS A 112 -3.45 15.53 4.87
N PHE A 113 -2.54 15.98 5.73
CA PHE A 113 -1.62 17.06 5.47
C PHE A 113 -0.21 16.51 5.21
N LYS A 114 0.45 16.99 4.17
CA LYS A 114 1.89 16.81 3.97
C LYS A 114 2.60 18.15 4.17
N PRO A 115 3.36 18.35 5.26
CA PRO A 115 4.12 19.56 5.49
C PRO A 115 5.29 19.70 4.53
N ASP A 116 5.60 20.94 4.12
CA ASP A 116 6.82 21.27 3.38
C ASP A 116 8.08 21.02 4.24
N LYS A 117 7.99 21.32 5.54
CA LYS A 117 9.04 21.05 6.52
C LYS A 117 8.52 20.09 7.61
N PRO A 118 8.62 18.77 7.39
CA PRO A 118 8.07 17.79 8.31
C PRO A 118 8.78 17.79 9.66
N ARG A 119 8.01 17.63 10.74
CA ARG A 119 8.57 17.47 12.09
C ARG A 119 9.15 16.08 12.30
N GLN A 120 10.02 15.97 13.30
CA GLN A 120 10.59 14.71 13.76
C GLN A 120 9.52 13.79 14.35
N ASP A 121 9.61 12.50 14.02
CA ASP A 121 8.83 11.45 14.67
C ASP A 121 9.48 11.05 16.00
N ARG A 122 9.03 11.68 17.08
CA ARG A 122 9.52 11.39 18.44
C ARG A 122 9.11 10.02 18.96
N THR A 123 8.28 9.27 18.23
CA THR A 123 7.89 7.89 18.61
C THR A 123 8.87 6.84 18.10
N LYS A 124 9.79 7.21 17.21
CA LYS A 124 10.78 6.31 16.62
C LYS A 124 12.13 6.47 17.31
N PRO A 125 12.91 5.38 17.48
CA PRO A 125 14.27 5.46 18.01
C PRO A 125 15.21 6.29 17.12
N ASP A 126 14.99 6.21 15.81
CA ASP A 126 15.76 6.96 14.81
C ASP A 126 15.38 8.44 14.85
N LYS A 127 16.32 9.28 15.29
CA LYS A 127 16.14 10.73 15.40
C LYS A 127 16.01 11.44 14.05
N ASN A 128 16.40 10.79 12.95
CA ASN A 128 16.28 11.34 11.61
C ASN A 128 14.90 11.05 11.00
N LYS A 129 14.10 10.17 11.61
CA LYS A 129 12.77 9.87 11.08
C LYS A 129 11.86 11.10 11.16
N ARG A 130 11.30 11.47 10.01
CA ARG A 130 10.34 12.57 9.86
C ARG A 130 8.95 12.00 9.55
N ILE A 131 7.91 12.71 9.99
CA ILE A 131 6.53 12.36 9.69
C ILE A 131 6.16 13.02 8.36
N LYS A 132 6.06 12.21 7.30
CA LYS A 132 5.77 12.69 5.94
C LYS A 132 4.31 13.11 5.77
N TYR A 133 3.38 12.38 6.38
CA TYR A 133 1.95 12.64 6.30
C TYR A 133 1.36 12.67 7.70
N GLU A 134 0.56 13.70 7.99
CA GLU A 134 -0.18 13.85 9.23
C GLU A 134 -1.68 13.77 8.94
N THR A 135 -2.41 13.04 9.77
CA THR A 135 -3.87 12.96 9.72
C THR A 135 -4.43 13.62 10.98
N PRO A 136 -5.70 14.06 10.99
CA PRO A 136 -6.32 14.69 12.16
C PRO A 136 -6.11 13.87 13.45
N PRO A 137 -5.28 14.33 14.40
CA PRO A 137 -5.06 13.64 15.65
C PRO A 137 -6.35 13.55 16.48
N LYS A 138 -6.46 12.47 17.25
CA LYS A 138 -7.61 12.15 18.14
C LYS A 138 -8.91 11.83 17.40
N GLU A 139 -8.89 11.84 16.08
CA GLU A 139 -9.97 11.29 15.26
C GLU A 139 -9.63 9.89 14.74
N PRO A 140 -10.65 9.04 14.54
CA PRO A 140 -10.45 7.77 13.85
C PRO A 140 -9.96 8.05 12.42
N THR A 141 -9.04 7.22 11.96
CA THR A 141 -8.59 7.32 10.56
C THR A 141 -9.68 6.84 9.61
N SER A 142 -10.00 7.62 8.59
CA SER A 142 -10.97 7.21 7.56
C SER A 142 -10.25 6.79 6.27
N VAL A 143 -11.01 6.60 5.21
CA VAL A 143 -10.52 6.32 3.86
C VAL A 143 -10.39 7.61 3.04
N PHE A 144 -9.64 7.57 1.96
CA PHE A 144 -9.74 8.55 0.88
C PHE A 144 -10.69 8.00 -0.18
N ALA A 145 -11.94 8.46 -0.15
CA ALA A 145 -12.94 8.31 -1.19
C ALA A 145 -13.01 9.64 -1.97
N LEU A 146 -11.94 9.92 -2.72
CA LEU A 146 -11.69 11.24 -3.32
C LEU A 146 -12.85 11.70 -4.23
N ASN A 147 -13.02 13.02 -4.34
CA ASN A 147 -13.95 13.61 -5.29
C ASN A 147 -13.50 13.29 -6.71
N VAL A 148 -14.41 12.79 -7.55
CA VAL A 148 -14.13 12.37 -8.92
C VAL A 148 -14.83 13.32 -9.91
N PRO A 149 -14.10 14.02 -10.79
CA PRO A 149 -14.68 14.89 -11.81
C PRO A 149 -15.61 14.12 -12.75
N PRO A 150 -16.70 14.72 -13.26
CA PRO A 150 -17.66 14.05 -14.15
C PRO A 150 -17.01 13.37 -15.36
N LYS A 151 -15.99 14.01 -15.97
CA LYS A 151 -15.25 13.44 -17.10
C LYS A 151 -14.56 12.12 -16.75
N ILE A 152 -13.90 12.05 -15.59
CA ILE A 152 -13.20 10.85 -15.13
C ILE A 152 -14.22 9.81 -14.64
N ALA A 153 -15.29 10.25 -13.97
CA ALA A 153 -16.39 9.39 -13.56
C ALA A 153 -17.02 8.67 -14.77
N ALA A 154 -17.32 9.38 -15.85
CA ALA A 154 -17.84 8.82 -17.09
C ALA A 154 -16.84 7.84 -17.76
N GLN A 155 -15.54 8.15 -17.74
CA GLN A 155 -14.52 7.24 -18.27
C GLN A 155 -14.44 5.91 -17.50
N ILE A 156 -14.51 5.96 -16.17
CA ILE A 156 -14.39 4.77 -15.31
C ILE A 156 -15.70 3.97 -15.28
N LEU A 157 -16.83 4.67 -15.10
CA LEU A 157 -18.12 4.06 -14.78
C LEU A 157 -19.07 3.97 -15.98
N GLY A 158 -18.78 4.65 -17.09
CA GLY A 158 -19.57 4.57 -18.32
C GLY A 158 -19.83 3.13 -18.81
N PRO A 159 -18.82 2.23 -18.80
CA PRO A 159 -19.03 0.80 -19.13
C PRO A 159 -20.04 0.08 -18.23
N TYR A 160 -20.34 0.62 -17.05
CA TYR A 160 -21.31 0.08 -16.10
C TYR A 160 -22.67 0.80 -16.15
N GLY A 161 -22.84 1.77 -17.05
CA GLY A 161 -24.10 2.52 -17.22
C GLY A 161 -24.23 3.77 -16.37
N PHE A 162 -23.11 4.35 -15.90
CA PHE A 162 -23.13 5.63 -15.20
C PHE A 162 -23.49 6.79 -16.15
N ASP A 163 -24.46 7.60 -15.73
CA ASP A 163 -24.87 8.82 -16.39
C ASP A 163 -24.26 10.04 -15.68
N PRO A 164 -23.30 10.76 -16.28
CA PRO A 164 -22.67 11.93 -15.67
C PRO A 164 -23.60 13.13 -15.50
N GLU A 165 -24.73 13.18 -16.23
CA GLU A 165 -25.75 14.22 -16.09
C GLU A 165 -26.85 13.83 -15.09
N GLY A 166 -26.77 12.60 -14.54
CA GLY A 166 -27.71 12.09 -13.56
C GLY A 166 -27.51 12.67 -12.16
N ASN A 167 -28.48 12.44 -11.27
CA ASN A 167 -28.46 12.94 -9.89
C ASN A 167 -27.59 12.10 -8.92
N GLN A 168 -26.88 11.07 -9.39
CA GLN A 168 -26.08 10.19 -8.54
C GLN A 168 -24.61 10.62 -8.50
N THR A 169 -24.04 10.71 -7.29
CA THR A 169 -22.59 10.90 -7.13
C THR A 169 -21.81 9.66 -7.59
N PHE A 170 -20.53 9.85 -7.90
CA PHE A 170 -19.63 8.75 -8.25
C PHE A 170 -19.65 7.63 -7.21
N TRP A 171 -19.52 7.96 -5.92
CA TRP A 171 -19.47 6.94 -4.86
C TRP A 171 -20.84 6.32 -4.59
N ARG A 172 -21.94 7.07 -4.75
CA ARG A 172 -23.28 6.50 -4.69
C ARG A 172 -23.48 5.43 -5.75
N PHE A 173 -23.14 5.73 -7.01
CA PHE A 173 -23.22 4.77 -8.09
C PHE A 173 -22.33 3.55 -7.82
N VAL A 174 -21.08 3.77 -7.39
CA VAL A 174 -20.16 2.68 -7.05
C VAL A 174 -20.76 1.79 -5.97
N ILE A 175 -21.31 2.34 -4.88
CA ILE A 175 -21.88 1.55 -3.78
C ILE A 175 -23.10 0.75 -4.22
N ASP A 176 -24.03 1.37 -4.94
CA ASP A 176 -25.27 0.73 -5.38
C ASP A 176 -25.03 -0.37 -6.45
N ASN A 177 -23.90 -0.31 -7.18
CA ASN A 177 -23.57 -1.27 -8.24
C ASN A 177 -22.44 -2.23 -7.84
N THR A 178 -22.78 -3.43 -7.35
CA THR A 178 -21.79 -4.41 -6.85
C THR A 178 -20.93 -5.06 -7.92
N ILE A 179 -21.28 -4.90 -9.20
CA ILE A 179 -20.48 -5.36 -10.33
C ILE A 179 -19.24 -4.49 -10.59
N VAL A 180 -19.21 -3.26 -10.07
CA VAL A 180 -18.07 -2.35 -10.24
C VAL A 180 -16.93 -2.80 -9.32
N PRO A 181 -15.74 -3.15 -9.87
CA PRO A 181 -14.60 -3.55 -9.06
C PRO A 181 -13.96 -2.35 -8.38
N ILE A 182 -13.44 -2.54 -7.17
CA ILE A 182 -12.77 -1.48 -6.40
C ILE A 182 -11.33 -1.87 -6.09
N VAL A 183 -10.39 -0.97 -6.35
CA VAL A 183 -8.99 -1.10 -5.93
C VAL A 183 -8.77 -0.38 -4.59
N ILE A 184 -8.21 -1.07 -3.61
CA ILE A 184 -7.79 -0.49 -2.34
C ILE A 184 -6.26 -0.38 -2.32
N THR A 185 -5.75 0.83 -2.09
CA THR A 185 -4.31 1.14 -2.05
C THR A 185 -3.91 1.90 -0.76
N GLU A 186 -2.64 2.29 -0.64
CA GLU A 186 -2.11 3.06 0.49
C GLU A 186 -1.66 4.47 0.08
N GLY A 187 -2.28 5.48 0.69
CA GLY A 187 -1.96 6.90 0.54
C GLY A 187 -2.76 7.63 -0.53
N ALA A 188 -3.13 8.88 -0.23
CA ALA A 188 -4.01 9.69 -1.07
C ALA A 188 -3.51 9.84 -2.51
N LYS A 189 -2.21 10.10 -2.71
CA LYS A 189 -1.60 10.21 -4.05
C LYS A 189 -1.82 8.96 -4.92
N LYS A 190 -1.77 7.77 -4.30
CA LYS A 190 -1.95 6.50 -5.01
C LYS A 190 -3.40 6.28 -5.40
N GLY A 191 -4.34 6.61 -4.50
CA GLY A 191 -5.77 6.62 -4.82
C GLY A 191 -6.08 7.57 -5.97
N ALA A 192 -5.53 8.79 -5.90
CA ALA A 192 -5.67 9.80 -6.96
C ALA A 192 -5.07 9.36 -8.29
N ALA A 193 -3.89 8.72 -8.28
CA ALA A 193 -3.25 8.18 -9.48
C ALA A 193 -4.10 7.07 -10.12
N LEU A 194 -4.64 6.15 -9.33
CA LEU A 194 -5.51 5.08 -9.83
C LEU A 194 -6.82 5.62 -10.44
N LEU A 195 -7.47 6.59 -9.78
CA LEU A 195 -8.66 7.27 -10.32
C LEU A 195 -8.33 7.99 -11.63
N SER A 196 -7.20 8.70 -11.68
CA SER A 196 -6.73 9.38 -12.90
C SER A 196 -6.47 8.41 -14.05
N ASN A 197 -6.20 7.15 -13.73
CA ASN A 197 -5.83 6.10 -14.67
C ASN A 197 -6.90 5.00 -14.77
N GLY A 198 -8.17 5.37 -14.63
CA GLY A 198 -9.29 4.51 -15.06
C GLY A 198 -9.74 3.45 -14.06
N SER A 199 -9.27 3.48 -12.81
CA SER A 199 -9.68 2.52 -11.77
C SER A 199 -10.51 3.20 -10.69
N VAL A 200 -11.63 2.59 -10.27
CA VAL A 200 -12.31 2.98 -9.02
C VAL A 200 -11.37 2.65 -7.86
N ALA A 201 -10.90 3.66 -7.14
CA ALA A 201 -9.89 3.47 -6.11
C ALA A 201 -10.20 4.17 -4.79
N ILE A 202 -10.03 3.43 -3.70
CA ILE A 202 -10.07 3.93 -2.33
C ILE A 202 -8.67 3.79 -1.73
N ALA A 203 -8.15 4.84 -1.11
CA ALA A 203 -6.87 4.75 -0.41
C ALA A 203 -7.05 4.70 1.10
N LEU A 204 -6.19 3.92 1.76
CA LEU A 204 -6.04 3.92 3.21
C LEU A 204 -4.86 4.82 3.60
N PRO A 205 -4.90 5.54 4.74
CA PRO A 205 -3.73 6.27 5.24
C PRO A 205 -2.57 5.36 5.66
N GLY A 206 -2.84 4.08 5.85
CA GLY A 206 -1.84 3.05 6.13
C GLY A 206 -2.42 1.65 5.90
N VAL A 207 -1.59 0.66 5.57
CA VAL A 207 -2.06 -0.70 5.26
C VAL A 207 -2.89 -1.36 6.38
N TYR A 208 -2.65 -0.99 7.64
CA TYR A 208 -3.36 -1.51 8.80
C TYR A 208 -4.71 -0.81 9.07
N ASN A 209 -5.03 0.24 8.32
CA ASN A 209 -6.15 1.13 8.64
C ASN A 209 -7.48 0.67 8.02
N GLY A 210 -7.48 -0.43 7.25
CA GLY A 210 -8.69 -1.05 6.72
C GLY A 210 -9.54 -1.77 7.77
N TYR A 211 -9.03 -1.94 8.99
CA TYR A 211 -9.77 -2.58 10.08
C TYR A 211 -9.47 -1.95 11.44
N ARG A 212 -10.32 -2.23 12.42
CA ARG A 212 -10.11 -1.92 13.84
C ARG A 212 -9.84 -3.19 14.62
N SER A 213 -8.96 -3.09 15.61
CA SER A 213 -8.72 -4.18 16.57
C SER A 213 -9.48 -3.88 17.86
N ILE A 214 -10.44 -4.74 18.19
CA ILE A 214 -11.18 -4.70 19.45
C ILE A 214 -10.35 -5.45 20.49
N LYS A 215 -10.16 -4.82 21.65
CA LYS A 215 -9.33 -5.33 22.74
C LYS A 215 -10.19 -5.59 23.98
N ASP A 216 -9.81 -6.57 24.78
CA ASP A 216 -10.38 -6.78 26.11
C ASP A 216 -9.86 -5.76 27.13
N GLY A 217 -10.33 -5.85 28.38
CA GLY A 217 -9.89 -4.99 29.48
C GLY A 217 -8.38 -5.09 29.81
N ASN A 218 -7.70 -6.14 29.34
CA ASN A 218 -6.25 -6.34 29.49
C ASN A 218 -5.46 -5.87 28.25
N GLY A 219 -6.13 -5.29 27.26
CA GLY A 219 -5.51 -4.79 26.03
C GLY A 219 -5.17 -5.87 25.00
N LYS A 220 -5.59 -7.13 25.21
CA LYS A 220 -5.40 -8.22 24.26
C LYS A 220 -6.42 -8.10 23.13
N VAL A 221 -5.97 -8.22 21.88
CA VAL A 221 -6.87 -8.20 20.72
C VAL A 221 -7.73 -9.45 20.72
N ILE A 222 -9.05 -9.27 20.80
CA ILE A 222 -10.05 -10.36 20.78
C ILE A 222 -10.76 -10.49 19.43
N LYS A 223 -10.89 -9.37 18.69
CA LYS A 223 -11.56 -9.35 17.40
C LYS A 223 -10.98 -8.27 16.50
N ARG A 224 -11.10 -8.46 15.19
CA ARG A 224 -10.85 -7.43 14.19
C ARG A 224 -12.07 -7.31 13.29
N ASP A 225 -12.48 -6.08 13.02
CA ASP A 225 -13.61 -5.75 12.16
C ASP A 225 -13.18 -4.72 11.11
N LEU A 226 -13.71 -4.83 9.88
CA LEU A 226 -13.53 -3.78 8.88
C LEU A 226 -14.01 -2.44 9.43
N ILE A 227 -13.36 -1.38 8.97
CA ILE A 227 -13.88 -0.03 9.22
C ILE A 227 -15.24 0.13 8.52
N PRO A 228 -16.14 0.97 9.06
CA PRO A 228 -17.48 1.16 8.50
C PRO A 228 -17.48 1.49 7.00
N GLU A 229 -16.54 2.31 6.54
CA GLU A 229 -16.42 2.76 5.15
C GLU A 229 -16.11 1.59 4.21
N LEU A 230 -15.22 0.69 4.62
CA LEU A 230 -14.95 -0.53 3.84
C LEU A 230 -16.10 -1.53 3.90
N LYS A 231 -16.94 -1.50 4.95
CA LYS A 231 -18.18 -2.30 4.99
C LYS A 231 -19.24 -1.73 4.07
N ALA A 232 -19.38 -0.41 3.97
CA ALA A 232 -20.35 0.25 3.09
C ALA A 232 -20.12 -0.09 1.60
N ILE A 233 -18.86 -0.31 1.22
CA ILE A 233 -18.50 -0.76 -0.14
C ILE A 233 -18.37 -2.29 -0.26
N ALA A 234 -18.51 -3.06 0.83
CA ALA A 234 -18.45 -4.51 0.74
C ALA A 234 -19.81 -5.07 0.32
N GLY A 235 -19.81 -6.20 -0.38
CA GLY A 235 -21.05 -6.83 -0.80
C GLY A 235 -20.84 -8.19 -1.43
N LYS A 236 -21.88 -9.01 -1.43
CA LYS A 236 -21.86 -10.36 -2.00
C LYS A 236 -21.44 -10.31 -3.46
N GLY A 237 -20.35 -10.99 -3.78
CA GLY A 237 -19.85 -11.13 -5.14
C GLY A 237 -19.05 -9.94 -5.69
N ARG A 238 -19.01 -8.80 -4.98
CA ARG A 238 -18.22 -7.62 -5.41
C ARG A 238 -16.74 -7.97 -5.45
N GLU A 239 -16.08 -7.55 -6.52
CA GLU A 239 -14.64 -7.73 -6.70
C GLU A 239 -13.88 -6.57 -6.05
N ILE A 240 -12.98 -6.91 -5.12
CA ILE A 240 -12.11 -5.94 -4.45
C ILE A 240 -10.67 -6.37 -4.59
N TYR A 241 -9.83 -5.46 -5.08
CA TYR A 241 -8.43 -5.70 -5.34
C TYR A 241 -7.55 -4.92 -4.36
N LEU A 242 -6.59 -5.58 -3.72
CA LEU A 242 -5.62 -4.91 -2.85
C LEU A 242 -4.32 -4.65 -3.61
N ALA A 243 -3.90 -3.39 -3.67
CA ALA A 243 -2.71 -2.91 -4.39
C ALA A 243 -1.75 -2.13 -3.46
N PHE A 244 -1.41 -2.72 -2.31
CA PHE A 244 -0.51 -2.08 -1.34
C PHE A 244 0.96 -2.05 -1.79
N ASP A 245 1.68 -1.05 -1.28
CA ASP A 245 3.10 -0.78 -1.53
C ASP A 245 3.96 -2.03 -1.39
N LYS A 246 4.96 -2.13 -2.26
CA LYS A 246 6.03 -3.11 -2.12
C LYS A 246 7.11 -2.55 -1.20
N ASP A 247 7.81 -3.43 -0.51
CA ASP A 247 8.95 -3.04 0.31
C ASP A 247 10.03 -4.12 0.22
N ALA A 248 11.28 -3.69 0.03
CA ALA A 248 12.44 -4.59 -0.03
C ALA A 248 12.83 -5.12 1.35
N LYS A 249 12.53 -4.38 2.43
CA LYS A 249 12.87 -4.78 3.79
C LYS A 249 11.92 -5.87 4.28
N LEU A 250 12.48 -7.03 4.63
CA LEU A 250 11.70 -8.22 5.02
C LEU A 250 10.71 -7.95 6.17
N SER A 251 11.07 -7.16 7.18
CA SER A 251 10.16 -6.83 8.28
C SER A 251 8.98 -5.96 7.84
N THR A 252 9.21 -5.01 6.94
CA THR A 252 8.12 -4.20 6.36
C THR A 252 7.23 -5.08 5.48
N LYS A 253 7.81 -5.91 4.62
CA LYS A 253 7.08 -6.85 3.76
C LYS A 253 6.16 -7.76 4.57
N ARG A 254 6.66 -8.37 5.65
CA ARG A 254 5.83 -9.19 6.56
C ARG A 254 4.67 -8.40 7.17
N GLY A 255 4.89 -7.13 7.50
CA GLY A 255 3.84 -6.25 8.01
C GLY A 255 2.76 -5.97 6.96
N VAL A 256 3.17 -5.61 5.74
CA VAL A 256 2.25 -5.39 4.61
C VAL A 256 1.50 -6.68 4.29
N ASP A 257 2.17 -7.83 4.27
CA ASP A 257 1.55 -9.13 4.01
C ASP A 257 0.49 -9.48 5.07
N ALA A 258 0.79 -9.23 6.35
CA ALA A 258 -0.14 -9.45 7.45
C ALA A 258 -1.38 -8.55 7.34
N ALA A 259 -1.18 -7.27 7.02
CA ALA A 259 -2.26 -6.31 6.82
C ALA A 259 -3.12 -6.68 5.59
N THR A 260 -2.48 -7.01 4.47
CA THR A 260 -3.13 -7.48 3.23
C THR A 260 -4.02 -8.69 3.51
N TRP A 261 -3.47 -9.71 4.17
CA TRP A 261 -4.21 -10.91 4.54
C TRP A 261 -5.39 -10.60 5.45
N GLN A 262 -5.19 -9.77 6.47
CA GLN A 262 -6.24 -9.46 7.44
C GLN A 262 -7.39 -8.66 6.81
N THR A 263 -7.08 -7.61 6.05
CA THR A 263 -8.09 -6.81 5.33
C THR A 263 -8.83 -7.68 4.32
N GLY A 264 -8.10 -8.44 3.49
CA GLY A 264 -8.70 -9.34 2.50
C GLY A 264 -9.59 -10.41 3.11
N ARG A 265 -9.18 -11.03 4.23
CA ARG A 265 -10.02 -12.00 4.94
C ARG A 265 -11.33 -11.41 5.44
N LEU A 266 -11.30 -10.20 5.97
CA LEU A 266 -12.51 -9.56 6.47
C LEU A 266 -13.44 -9.16 5.31
N LEU A 267 -12.91 -8.66 4.20
CA LEU A 267 -13.69 -8.39 2.98
C LEU A 267 -14.35 -9.66 2.42
N LYS A 268 -13.63 -10.78 2.41
CA LYS A 268 -14.21 -12.09 2.06
C LYS A 268 -15.33 -12.51 3.03
N ALA A 269 -15.20 -12.19 4.33
CA ALA A 269 -16.24 -12.49 5.31
C ALA A 269 -17.52 -11.67 5.06
N GLU A 270 -17.40 -10.47 4.49
CA GLU A 270 -18.52 -9.66 3.97
C GLU A 270 -19.02 -10.12 2.57
N GLY A 271 -18.53 -11.25 2.06
CA GLY A 271 -18.99 -11.85 0.81
C GLY A 271 -18.29 -11.37 -0.46
N CYS A 272 -17.22 -10.57 -0.35
CA CYS A 272 -16.47 -10.07 -1.50
C CYS A 272 -15.56 -11.16 -2.12
N LYS A 273 -15.28 -11.03 -3.42
CA LYS A 273 -14.17 -11.72 -4.09
C LYS A 273 -12.93 -10.85 -3.99
N VAL A 274 -11.86 -11.35 -3.37
CA VAL A 274 -10.66 -10.55 -3.13
C VAL A 274 -9.49 -11.00 -3.99
N GLY A 275 -8.96 -10.09 -4.79
CA GLY A 275 -7.74 -10.24 -5.59
C GLY A 275 -6.58 -9.42 -5.04
N ILE A 276 -5.35 -9.85 -5.30
CA ILE A 276 -4.12 -9.12 -4.96
C ILE A 276 -3.42 -8.71 -6.24
N ILE A 277 -3.25 -7.40 -6.42
CA ILE A 277 -2.48 -6.84 -7.52
C ILE A 277 -1.02 -6.78 -7.10
N SER A 278 -0.14 -7.30 -7.95
CA SER A 278 1.30 -7.30 -7.69
C SER A 278 2.09 -7.14 -8.97
N TRP A 279 3.14 -6.34 -8.89
CA TRP A 279 4.14 -6.13 -9.92
C TRP A 279 5.54 -6.34 -9.33
N ASP A 280 6.55 -6.34 -10.21
CA ASP A 280 7.95 -6.38 -9.79
C ASP A 280 8.33 -5.08 -9.06
N ASN A 281 8.93 -5.18 -7.88
CA ASN A 281 9.39 -4.04 -7.09
C ASN A 281 10.42 -3.17 -7.84
N ALA A 282 11.12 -3.71 -8.84
CA ALA A 282 12.00 -2.95 -9.72
C ALA A 282 11.26 -1.90 -10.57
N LYS A 283 9.95 -2.10 -10.81
CA LYS A 283 9.11 -1.18 -11.60
C LYS A 283 8.55 0.00 -10.80
N GLY A 284 8.67 -0.02 -9.48
CA GLY A 284 8.12 1.03 -8.61
C GLY A 284 7.64 0.49 -7.27
N LYS A 285 7.72 1.32 -6.23
CA LYS A 285 7.32 0.95 -4.87
C LYS A 285 5.79 0.94 -4.75
N GLY A 286 5.17 2.04 -5.18
CA GLY A 286 3.73 2.23 -5.24
C GLY A 286 3.13 1.93 -6.61
N CYS A 287 1.80 1.87 -6.68
CA CYS A 287 1.10 1.82 -7.96
C CYS A 287 1.23 3.14 -8.74
N ASP A 288 1.35 4.28 -8.05
CA ASP A 288 1.66 5.57 -8.67
C ASP A 288 3.06 5.56 -9.30
N ASP A 289 4.06 4.99 -8.63
CA ASP A 289 5.40 4.83 -9.22
C ASP A 289 5.37 3.90 -10.45
N LEU A 290 4.60 2.80 -10.40
CA LEU A 290 4.45 1.88 -11.54
C LEU A 290 3.87 2.62 -12.76
N ILE A 291 2.79 3.38 -12.56
CA ILE A 291 2.12 4.13 -13.62
C ILE A 291 3.06 5.22 -14.16
N PHE A 292 3.74 5.96 -13.29
CA PHE A 292 4.67 7.01 -13.70
C PHE A 292 5.86 6.46 -14.51
N ASN A 293 6.44 5.33 -14.09
CA ASN A 293 7.65 4.79 -14.75
C ASN A 293 7.33 3.95 -15.99
N HIS A 294 6.16 3.30 -16.05
CA HIS A 294 5.85 2.28 -17.06
C HIS A 294 4.49 2.44 -17.75
N GLY A 295 3.78 3.53 -17.50
CA GLY A 295 2.48 3.83 -18.10
C GLY A 295 1.31 3.10 -17.42
N LYS A 296 0.11 3.52 -17.78
CA LYS A 296 -1.15 2.93 -17.30
C LYS A 296 -1.25 1.45 -17.67
N GLU A 297 -0.76 1.08 -18.86
CA GLU A 297 -0.84 -0.28 -19.40
C GLU A 297 -0.11 -1.29 -18.49
N ALA A 298 0.97 -0.87 -17.83
CA ALA A 298 1.69 -1.72 -16.89
C ALA A 298 0.86 -2.02 -15.63
N PHE A 299 0.05 -1.06 -15.17
CA PHE A 299 -0.89 -1.29 -14.08
C PHE A 299 -2.07 -2.16 -14.55
N ASP A 300 -2.61 -1.92 -15.74
CA ASP A 300 -3.70 -2.73 -16.32
C ASP A 300 -3.28 -4.20 -16.49
N GLU A 301 -2.04 -4.45 -16.93
CA GLU A 301 -1.47 -5.80 -17.00
C GLU A 301 -1.37 -6.46 -15.61
N ALA A 302 -0.91 -5.70 -14.60
CA ALA A 302 -0.82 -6.18 -13.23
C ALA A 302 -2.22 -6.46 -12.63
N PHE A 303 -3.20 -5.63 -12.96
CA PHE A 303 -4.60 -5.80 -12.57
C PHE A 303 -5.18 -7.07 -13.19
N ALA A 304 -5.03 -7.26 -14.51
CA ALA A 304 -5.53 -8.43 -15.22
C ALA A 304 -4.91 -9.75 -14.71
N LYS A 305 -3.66 -9.69 -14.21
CA LYS A 305 -2.94 -10.82 -13.59
C LYS A 305 -3.16 -10.94 -12.08
N ALA A 306 -4.05 -10.15 -11.49
CA ALA A 306 -4.32 -10.19 -10.07
C ALA A 306 -4.69 -11.61 -9.62
N VAL A 307 -4.15 -12.02 -8.47
CA VAL A 307 -4.34 -13.38 -7.98
C VAL A 307 -5.34 -13.42 -6.83
N PRO A 308 -6.22 -14.43 -6.75
CA PRO A 308 -7.12 -14.58 -5.61
C PRO A 308 -6.36 -14.62 -4.28
N LEU A 309 -6.92 -14.03 -3.23
CA LEU A 309 -6.29 -13.91 -1.91
C LEU A 309 -5.72 -15.23 -1.37
N ASP A 310 -6.46 -16.33 -1.51
CA ASP A 310 -6.03 -17.64 -0.99
C ASP A 310 -4.83 -18.20 -1.78
N VAL A 311 -4.83 -18.00 -3.11
CA VAL A 311 -3.71 -18.37 -3.99
C VAL A 311 -2.48 -17.54 -3.65
N TRP A 312 -2.66 -16.23 -3.46
CA TRP A 312 -1.60 -15.34 -3.00
C TRP A 312 -1.03 -15.81 -1.66
N LYS A 313 -1.89 -16.17 -0.69
CA LYS A 313 -1.45 -16.64 0.63
C LYS A 313 -0.70 -17.96 0.55
N ALA A 314 -1.17 -18.91 -0.26
CA ALA A 314 -0.52 -20.20 -0.48
C ALA A 314 0.87 -20.02 -1.12
N ARG A 315 1.01 -19.11 -2.09
CA ARG A 315 2.32 -18.79 -2.71
C ARG A 315 3.33 -18.32 -1.67
N GLN A 316 2.93 -17.55 -0.67
CA GLN A 316 3.86 -17.10 0.38
C GLN A 316 4.45 -18.25 1.20
N LEU A 317 3.73 -19.34 1.40
CA LEU A 317 4.25 -20.53 2.09
C LEU A 317 5.36 -21.23 1.30
N SER A 318 5.37 -21.02 -0.02
CA SER A 318 6.36 -21.61 -0.91
C SER A 318 7.58 -20.71 -1.15
N VAL A 319 7.61 -19.47 -0.66
CA VAL A 319 8.73 -18.55 -0.89
C VAL A 319 9.70 -18.59 0.28
N LEU A 320 11.00 -18.68 -0.01
CA LEU A 320 12.03 -18.59 1.02
C LEU A 320 12.10 -17.15 1.55
N SER A 321 12.19 -17.00 2.88
CA SER A 321 12.45 -15.69 3.50
C SER A 321 13.87 -15.19 3.29
N TYR A 322 14.80 -16.09 2.93
CA TYR A 322 16.21 -15.82 2.70
C TYR A 322 16.59 -16.29 1.28
N PRO A 323 17.49 -15.58 0.58
CA PRO A 323 18.03 -16.09 -0.67
C PRO A 323 18.71 -17.44 -0.40
N ALA A 324 18.55 -18.37 -1.33
CA ALA A 324 19.26 -19.64 -1.25
C ALA A 324 20.74 -19.39 -1.51
N ASN A 325 21.62 -19.77 -0.58
CA ASN A 325 23.07 -19.72 -0.76
C ASN A 325 23.54 -20.64 -1.89
N ILE A 326 22.88 -21.80 -2.03
CA ILE A 326 23.15 -22.80 -3.06
C ILE A 326 21.82 -23.13 -3.75
N GLN A 327 21.79 -23.00 -5.08
CA GLN A 327 20.68 -23.44 -5.91
C GLN A 327 21.12 -24.62 -6.76
N LEU A 328 20.32 -25.68 -6.75
CA LEU A 328 20.59 -26.90 -7.50
C LEU A 328 19.45 -27.13 -8.49
N ASN A 329 19.78 -27.33 -9.76
CA ASN A 329 18.82 -27.69 -10.80
C ASN A 329 19.10 -29.12 -11.29
N ARG A 330 18.71 -30.11 -10.48
CA ARG A 330 18.88 -31.54 -10.75
C ARG A 330 17.72 -32.32 -10.14
N GLU A 331 17.43 -33.49 -10.70
CA GLU A 331 16.30 -34.34 -10.28
C GLU A 331 16.38 -34.75 -8.81
N TYR A 332 17.57 -35.18 -8.36
CA TYR A 332 17.86 -35.51 -6.97
C TYR A 332 18.90 -34.56 -6.40
N ILE A 333 18.67 -34.07 -5.16
CA ILE A 333 19.76 -33.51 -4.35
C ILE A 333 20.71 -34.68 -4.13
N GLY A 334 21.91 -34.77 -4.69
CA GLY A 334 22.78 -35.91 -4.40
C GLY A 334 23.37 -35.83 -2.99
N GLU A 335 24.69 -35.95 -2.94
CA GLU A 335 25.45 -35.63 -1.75
C GLU A 335 25.32 -34.15 -1.37
N LEU A 336 25.27 -33.89 -0.07
CA LEU A 336 25.20 -32.56 0.52
C LEU A 336 26.49 -32.30 1.28
N ASP A 337 27.22 -31.29 0.85
CA ASP A 337 28.34 -30.76 1.61
C ASP A 337 27.83 -29.65 2.54
N ILE A 338 27.94 -29.83 3.85
CA ILE A 338 27.55 -28.83 4.83
C ILE A 338 28.76 -27.94 5.08
N PRO A 339 28.69 -26.63 4.76
CA PRO A 339 29.82 -25.73 4.98
C PRO A 339 30.25 -25.72 6.45
N GLU A 340 31.55 -25.76 6.70
CA GLU A 340 32.08 -25.69 8.06
C GLU A 340 31.73 -24.36 8.73
N GLY A 341 31.37 -24.42 10.01
CA GLY A 341 31.02 -23.24 10.81
C GLY A 341 29.54 -22.83 10.73
N GLU A 342 28.77 -23.36 9.78
CA GLU A 342 27.34 -23.05 9.68
C GLU A 342 26.53 -23.73 10.80
N ARG A 343 25.70 -22.93 11.47
CA ARG A 343 24.87 -23.40 12.61
C ARG A 343 23.48 -23.87 12.20
N LEU A 344 22.99 -23.41 11.05
CA LEU A 344 21.67 -23.74 10.54
C LEU A 344 21.72 -23.91 9.03
N VAL A 345 21.47 -25.13 8.56
CA VAL A 345 21.32 -25.43 7.14
C VAL A 345 19.85 -25.71 6.86
N ALA A 346 19.26 -24.94 5.95
CA ALA A 346 17.88 -25.14 5.49
C ALA A 346 17.88 -25.74 4.09
N ILE A 347 17.23 -26.89 3.93
CA ILE A 347 17.10 -27.57 2.64
C ILE A 347 15.66 -27.48 2.18
N LYS A 348 15.44 -26.86 1.03
CA LYS A 348 14.11 -26.76 0.40
C LYS A 348 14.13 -27.41 -0.97
N SER A 349 13.26 -28.40 -1.16
CA SER A 349 13.04 -29.04 -2.45
C SER A 349 11.66 -29.73 -2.51
N PRO A 350 11.12 -30.05 -3.70
CA PRO A 350 9.88 -30.82 -3.85
C PRO A 350 9.91 -32.20 -3.16
N LYS A 351 8.74 -32.80 -2.90
CA LYS A 351 8.63 -34.18 -2.39
C LYS A 351 9.27 -35.15 -3.39
N GLY A 352 9.96 -36.19 -2.89
CA GLY A 352 10.58 -37.23 -3.74
C GLY A 352 11.99 -36.92 -4.27
N THR A 353 12.56 -35.74 -4.00
CA THR A 353 13.86 -35.30 -4.54
C THR A 353 15.10 -35.71 -3.71
N GLY A 354 14.95 -36.71 -2.83
CA GLY A 354 16.08 -37.28 -2.07
C GLY A 354 16.50 -36.59 -0.78
N LYS A 355 15.81 -35.54 -0.28
CA LYS A 355 16.19 -34.79 0.95
C LYS A 355 16.65 -35.66 2.12
N SER A 356 15.82 -36.65 2.50
CA SER A 356 16.12 -37.52 3.64
C SER A 356 17.33 -38.41 3.37
N SER A 357 17.44 -38.93 2.14
CA SER A 357 18.57 -39.76 1.70
C SER A 357 19.88 -38.97 1.70
N SER A 358 19.87 -37.71 1.25
CA SER A 358 21.04 -36.84 1.23
C SER A 358 21.55 -36.46 2.62
N ILE A 359 20.67 -36.42 3.64
CA ILE A 359 21.04 -36.09 5.03
C ILE A 359 21.59 -37.31 5.77
N ALA A 360 21.23 -38.54 5.36
CA ALA A 360 21.59 -39.76 6.08
C ALA A 360 23.12 -39.96 6.28
N PRO A 361 24.00 -39.75 5.28
CA PRO A 361 25.44 -39.87 5.46
C PRO A 361 26.02 -38.86 6.46
N ILE A 362 25.47 -37.64 6.49
CA ILE A 362 25.88 -36.58 7.41
C ILE A 362 25.56 -36.99 8.86
N VAL A 363 24.36 -37.54 9.08
CA VAL A 363 23.94 -38.04 10.40
C VAL A 363 24.82 -39.20 10.84
N GLN A 364 25.12 -40.15 9.95
CA GLN A 364 26.02 -41.27 10.25
C GLN A 364 27.42 -40.79 10.64
N LYS A 365 27.99 -39.84 9.90
CA LYS A 365 29.29 -39.23 10.21
C LYS A 365 29.28 -38.52 11.57
N ALA A 366 28.20 -37.80 11.90
CA ALA A 366 28.07 -37.14 13.20
C ALA A 366 28.01 -38.15 14.37
N ILE A 367 27.25 -39.24 14.22
CA ILE A 367 27.16 -40.32 15.22
C ILE A 367 28.52 -40.99 15.40
N ALA A 368 29.23 -41.31 14.31
CA ALA A 368 30.57 -41.91 14.36
C ALA A 368 31.59 -41.01 15.08
N GLN A 369 31.40 -39.69 15.05
CA GLN A 369 32.20 -38.71 15.79
C GLN A 369 31.75 -38.51 17.25
N GLY A 370 30.82 -39.32 17.75
CA GLY A 370 30.28 -39.21 19.11
C GLY A 370 29.36 -38.00 19.34
N LYS A 371 28.89 -37.33 18.27
CA LYS A 371 27.96 -36.20 18.39
C LYS A 371 26.55 -36.72 18.65
N LYS A 372 25.85 -36.10 19.60
CA LYS A 372 24.42 -36.38 19.85
C LYS A 372 23.59 -35.79 18.71
N VAL A 373 22.77 -36.62 18.08
CA VAL A 373 21.87 -36.21 16.99
C VAL A 373 20.42 -36.36 17.45
N LEU A 374 19.61 -35.33 17.20
CA LEU A 374 18.16 -35.36 17.39
C LEU A 374 17.48 -35.28 16.03
N LEU A 375 16.55 -36.21 15.76
CA LEU A 375 15.76 -36.25 14.53
C LEU A 375 14.27 -35.96 14.86
N PRO A 376 13.87 -34.68 14.93
CA PRO A 376 12.47 -34.33 15.07
C PRO A 376 11.75 -34.65 13.75
N THR A 377 11.06 -35.78 13.69
CA THR A 377 10.16 -36.12 12.58
C THR A 377 8.72 -35.93 13.03
N HIS A 378 7.83 -35.53 12.12
CA HIS A 378 6.40 -35.56 12.40
C HIS A 378 6.00 -37.04 12.63
N ARG A 379 5.58 -37.39 13.85
CA ARG A 379 4.86 -38.64 14.10
C ARG A 379 3.54 -38.55 13.32
N ILE A 380 3.43 -39.29 12.22
CA ILE A 380 2.13 -39.62 11.65
C ILE A 380 1.53 -40.62 12.64
N GLN A 381 0.57 -40.19 13.44
CA GLN A 381 -0.32 -41.11 14.13
C GLN A 381 -1.25 -41.65 13.06
N LEU A 382 -0.94 -42.85 12.54
CA LEU A 382 -1.90 -43.63 11.78
C LEU A 382 -2.96 -44.08 12.79
N ALA A 383 -4.14 -43.47 12.70
CA ALA A 383 -5.35 -43.94 13.37
C ALA A 383 -5.93 -45.13 12.59
#